data_AF-A0AAU9HBM3-F1
#
_entry.id   AF-A0AAU9HBM3-F1
#
_cell.length_a   1.000
_cell.length_b   1.000
_cell.length_c   1.000
_cell.angle_alpha   90.00
_cell.angle_beta   90.00
_cell.angle_gamma   90.00
#
_symmetry.space_group_name_H-M   'P 1'
#
loop_
_entity.id
_entity.type
_entity.pdbx_description
1 polymer ?
#
loop_
_entity_poly.entity_id
_entity_poly.type
_entity_poly.pdbx_seq_one_letter_code
_entity_poly.pdbx_strand_id
1 'polypeptide(L)'
;MILDAKQNEKPAKLTIKFNTDKGTIYLEVPCDIPDYGLQESIEKIIEAKCILDNNSNEGLNDLYIVEDKSGNLSIMTLTEYINYRKSIRQDILLLFNHD
;
A
#
# COMPACT_ATOMS: atom_id res chain seq x y z
N MET A 1 4.06 39.68 -6.00
CA MET A 1 3.90 38.24 -6.27
C MET A 1 4.49 37.52 -5.07
N ILE A 2 3.65 37.11 -4.12
CA ILE A 2 4.09 36.36 -2.93
C ILE A 2 4.23 34.91 -3.41
N LEU A 3 5.45 34.39 -3.38
CA LEU A 3 5.69 32.97 -3.60
C LEU A 3 5.10 32.23 -2.39
N ASP A 4 4.00 31.52 -2.63
CA ASP A 4 3.30 30.72 -1.62
C ASP A 4 4.25 29.66 -1.06
N ALA A 5 4.62 29.81 0.22
CA ALA A 5 5.54 28.93 0.93
C ALA A 5 4.93 27.54 1.28
N LYS A 6 3.83 27.14 0.62
CA LYS A 6 3.10 25.89 0.91
C LYS A 6 3.47 24.70 0.04
N GLN A 7 4.40 24.84 -0.92
CA GLN A 7 4.71 23.75 -1.86
C GLN A 7 5.56 22.59 -1.30
N ASN A 8 5.96 22.61 -0.02
CA ASN A 8 6.92 21.64 0.53
C ASN A 8 6.40 20.74 1.66
N GLU A 9 5.12 20.83 2.04
CA GLU A 9 4.56 19.83 2.97
C GLU A 9 4.28 18.54 2.19
N LYS A 10 5.12 17.51 2.40
CA LYS A 10 4.78 16.16 1.97
C LYS A 10 3.43 15.81 2.60
N PRO A 11 2.44 15.33 1.82
CA PRO A 11 1.19 14.89 2.40
C PRO A 11 1.47 13.86 3.49
N ALA A 12 0.82 14.02 4.65
CA ALA A 12 0.83 13.00 5.67
C ALA A 12 0.35 11.68 5.03
N LYS A 13 0.98 10.57 5.39
CA LYS A 13 0.54 9.24 5.00
C LYS A 13 -0.02 8.55 6.23
N LEU A 14 -1.24 8.02 6.12
CA LEU A 14 -1.77 7.14 7.14
C LEU A 14 -1.33 5.71 6.81
N THR A 15 -0.80 5.00 7.79
CA THR A 15 -0.53 3.56 7.65
C THR A 15 -1.36 2.81 8.67
N ILE A 16 -2.19 1.89 8.19
CA ILE A 16 -2.93 0.94 9.02
C ILE A 16 -2.07 -0.30 9.19
N LYS A 17 -1.77 -0.64 10.45
CA LYS A 17 -1.04 -1.85 10.83
C LYS A 17 -1.97 -2.74 11.65
N PHE A 18 -2.19 -3.96 11.16
CA PHE A 18 -2.99 -4.96 11.87
C PHE A 18 -2.11 -6.17 12.21
N ASN A 19 -1.93 -6.44 13.50
CA ASN A 19 -1.15 -7.59 13.97
C ASN A 19 -2.06 -8.78 14.21
N THR A 20 -1.60 -9.96 13.79
CA THR A 20 -2.22 -11.25 14.05
C THR A 20 -1.18 -12.19 14.66
N ASP A 21 -1.61 -13.28 15.26
CA ASP A 21 -0.69 -14.30 15.80
C ASP A 21 0.17 -14.96 14.70
N LYS A 22 -0.26 -14.86 13.44
CA LYS A 22 0.41 -15.46 12.27
C LYS A 22 1.27 -14.46 11.50
N GLY A 23 1.14 -13.17 11.78
CA GLY A 23 1.68 -12.18 10.86
C GLY A 23 1.13 -10.76 10.96
N THR A 24 1.71 -9.86 10.17
CA THR A 24 1.29 -8.46 10.11
C THR A 24 0.73 -8.08 8.74
N ILE A 25 -0.36 -7.33 8.75
CA ILE A 25 -0.96 -6.72 7.56
C ILE A 25 -0.64 -5.22 7.59
N TYR A 26 -0.10 -4.70 6.48
CA TYR A 26 0.21 -3.29 6.29
C TYR A 26 -0.61 -2.70 5.15
N LEU A 27 -1.20 -1.53 5.37
CA LEU A 27 -1.91 -0.76 4.35
C LEU A 27 -1.50 0.72 4.44
N GLU A 28 -0.96 1.28 3.36
CA GLU A 28 -0.80 2.72 3.21
C GLU A 28 -2.10 3.31 2.65
N VAL A 29 -2.68 4.29 3.35
CA VAL A 29 -3.89 4.99 2.91
C VAL A 29 -3.57 6.47 2.66
N PRO A 30 -3.96 7.04 1.50
CA PRO A 30 -3.84 8.48 1.27
C PRO A 30 -4.67 9.26 2.30
N CYS A 31 -4.29 10.50 2.62
CA CYS A 31 -5.02 11.30 3.62
C CYS A 31 -6.37 11.85 3.11
N ASP A 32 -6.63 11.82 1.80
CA ASP A 32 -7.82 12.38 1.16
C ASP A 32 -8.85 11.30 0.77
N ILE A 33 -9.24 10.45 1.74
CA ILE A 33 -10.10 9.29 1.47
C ILE A 33 -11.58 9.71 1.50
N PRO A 34 -12.36 9.47 0.43
CA PRO A 34 -13.81 9.49 0.51
C PRO A 34 -14.33 8.25 1.25
N ASP A 35 -15.50 8.35 1.93
CA ASP A 35 -16.05 7.29 2.80
C ASP A 35 -16.11 5.88 2.14
N TYR A 36 -16.29 5.79 0.82
CA TYR A 36 -16.30 4.52 0.08
C TYR A 36 -14.96 3.77 0.09
N GLY A 37 -13.83 4.50 0.08
CA GLY A 37 -12.50 3.89 0.11
C GLY A 37 -12.18 3.21 1.45
N LEU A 38 -12.83 3.63 2.54
CA LEU A 38 -12.69 2.99 3.84
C LEU A 38 -13.34 1.60 3.87
N GLN A 39 -14.51 1.44 3.23
CA GLN A 39 -15.16 0.13 3.15
C GLN A 39 -14.29 -0.87 2.38
N GLU A 40 -13.81 -0.50 1.20
CA GLU A 40 -12.94 -1.37 0.39
C GLU A 40 -11.65 -1.74 1.14
N SER A 41 -11.04 -0.76 1.84
CA SER A 41 -9.86 -1.00 2.68
C SER A 41 -10.13 -2.03 3.79
N ILE A 42 -11.29 -1.94 4.44
CA ILE A 42 -11.69 -2.90 5.49
C ILE A 42 -11.90 -4.29 4.91
N GLU A 43 -12.60 -4.41 3.77
CA GLU A 43 -12.83 -5.68 3.07
C GLU A 43 -11.49 -6.34 2.71
N LYS A 44 -10.52 -5.56 2.22
CA LYS A 44 -9.17 -6.05 1.89
C LYS A 44 -8.37 -6.50 3.09
N ILE A 45 -8.52 -5.84 4.25
CA ILE A 45 -7.89 -6.28 5.50
C ILE A 45 -8.47 -7.64 5.94
N ILE A 46 -9.78 -7.83 5.82
CA ILE A 46 -10.44 -9.10 6.13
C ILE A 46 -9.96 -10.20 5.19
N GLU A 47 -9.89 -9.92 3.88
CA GLU A 47 -9.38 -10.85 2.87
C GLU A 47 -7.91 -11.25 3.17
N ALA A 48 -7.04 -10.27 3.46
CA ALA A 48 -5.64 -10.52 3.81
C ALA A 48 -5.50 -11.38 5.08
N LYS A 49 -6.34 -11.14 6.09
CA LYS A 49 -6.37 -11.98 7.30
C LYS A 49 -6.76 -13.42 6.95
N CYS A 50 -7.77 -13.65 6.11
CA CYS A 50 -8.15 -14.98 5.67
C CYS A 50 -7.00 -15.70 4.93
N ILE A 51 -6.25 -14.97 4.10
CA ILE A 51 -5.07 -15.53 3.41
C ILE A 51 -4.00 -15.96 4.42
N LEU A 52 -3.64 -15.10 5.38
CA LEU A 52 -2.69 -15.48 6.45
C LEU A 52 -3.21 -16.68 7.25
N ASP A 53 -4.51 -16.68 7.55
CA ASP A 53 -5.11 -17.73 8.35
C ASP A 53 -5.03 -19.10 7.67
N ASN A 54 -5.21 -19.15 6.36
CA ASN A 54 -5.19 -20.38 5.56
C ASN A 54 -3.78 -20.88 5.20
N ASN A 55 -2.77 -20.00 5.22
CA ASN A 55 -1.40 -20.33 4.80
C ASN A 55 -0.42 -20.40 5.99
N SER A 56 -0.92 -20.65 7.20
CA SER A 56 -0.12 -20.68 8.45
C SER A 56 1.07 -21.65 8.42
N ASN A 57 1.05 -22.61 7.51
CA ASN A 57 2.02 -23.71 7.43
C ASN A 57 3.15 -23.41 6.42
N GLU A 58 2.97 -22.35 5.61
CA GLU A 58 3.84 -22.04 4.45
C GLU A 58 4.86 -20.93 4.76
N GLY A 59 4.94 -20.48 6.02
CA GLY A 59 5.87 -19.42 6.44
C GLY A 59 5.48 -18.02 5.93
N LEU A 60 4.22 -17.84 5.50
CA LEU A 60 3.68 -16.56 5.09
C LEU A 60 3.37 -15.70 6.34
N ASN A 61 4.26 -14.75 6.64
CA ASN A 61 4.18 -13.95 7.86
C ASN A 61 3.70 -12.51 7.64
N ASP A 62 3.88 -11.92 6.47
CA ASP A 62 3.49 -10.52 6.26
C ASP A 62 2.79 -10.34 4.91
N LEU A 63 1.73 -9.54 4.91
CA LEU A 63 1.00 -9.11 3.74
C LEU A 63 0.95 -7.59 3.64
N TYR A 64 1.03 -7.12 2.41
CA TYR A 64 0.94 -5.71 2.05
C TYR A 64 -0.29 -5.51 1.18
N ILE A 65 -1.13 -4.56 1.57
CA ILE A 65 -2.23 -4.10 0.73
C ILE A 65 -1.77 -2.82 0.05
N VAL A 66 -1.77 -2.82 -1.27
CA VAL A 66 -1.30 -1.70 -2.09
C VAL A 66 -2.30 -1.33 -3.15
N GLU A 67 -2.35 -0.05 -3.50
CA GLU A 67 -3.00 0.39 -4.72
C GLU A 67 -2.06 0.07 -5.90
N ASP A 68 -2.41 -0.92 -6.72
CA ASP A 68 -1.59 -1.32 -7.88
C ASP A 68 -2.00 -0.59 -9.17
N LYS A 69 -3.22 -0.06 -9.19
CA LYS A 69 -3.84 0.77 -10.22
C LYS A 69 -4.76 1.75 -9.51
N SER A 70 -4.99 2.91 -10.11
CA SER A 70 -5.87 3.93 -9.54
C SER A 70 -7.23 3.33 -9.17
N GLY A 71 -7.56 3.40 -7.87
CA GLY A 71 -8.80 2.90 -7.29
C GLY A 71 -8.89 1.38 -7.12
N ASN A 72 -7.78 0.63 -7.19
CA ASN A 72 -7.79 -0.82 -7.00
C ASN A 72 -6.78 -1.26 -5.94
N LEU A 73 -7.28 -1.85 -4.85
CA LEU A 73 -6.46 -2.43 -3.81
C LEU A 73 -6.16 -3.92 -4.06
N SER A 74 -4.87 -4.25 -4.03
CA SER A 74 -4.33 -5.60 -4.23
C SER A 74 -3.54 -6.06 -3.01
N ILE A 75 -3.62 -7.35 -2.69
CA ILE A 75 -2.88 -8.00 -1.59
C ILE A 75 -1.62 -8.64 -2.16
N MET A 76 -0.48 -8.35 -1.55
CA MET A 76 0.82 -8.83 -1.98
C MET A 76 1.59 -9.44 -0.81
N THR A 77 2.34 -10.50 -1.08
CA THR A 77 3.40 -10.98 -0.20
C THR A 77 4.54 -9.97 -0.11
N LEU A 78 5.42 -10.10 0.88
CA LEU A 78 6.63 -9.27 0.99
C LEU A 78 7.48 -9.27 -0.29
N THR A 79 7.66 -10.44 -0.91
CA THR A 79 8.45 -10.59 -2.14
C THR A 79 7.80 -9.83 -3.31
N GLU A 80 6.49 -9.98 -3.48
CA GLU A 80 5.73 -9.26 -4.52
C GLU A 80 5.78 -7.76 -4.29
N TYR A 81 5.60 -7.30 -3.05
CA TYR A 81 5.70 -5.89 -2.69
C TYR A 81 7.08 -5.31 -3.02
N ILE A 82 8.16 -6.02 -2.68
CA ILE A 82 9.53 -5.59 -3.01
C ILE A 82 9.70 -5.43 -4.53
N ASN A 83 9.16 -6.37 -5.32
CA ASN A 83 9.25 -6.31 -6.78
C ASN A 83 8.40 -5.17 -7.35
N TYR A 84 7.18 -4.99 -6.85
CA TYR A 84 6.31 -3.87 -7.21
C TYR A 84 7.00 -2.51 -6.99
N ARG A 85 7.61 -2.30 -5.81
CA ARG A 85 8.32 -1.06 -5.49
C ARG A 85 9.57 -0.81 -6.35
N LYS A 86 10.23 -1.88 -6.83
CA LYS A 86 11.33 -1.77 -7.79
C LYS A 86 10.83 -1.33 -9.17
N SER A 87 9.73 -1.90 -9.65
CA SER A 87 9.12 -1.53 -10.93
C SER A 87 8.76 -0.04 -10.98
N ILE A 88 8.03 0.46 -9.98
CA ILE A 88 7.64 1.88 -9.91
C ILE A 88 8.87 2.80 -9.96
N ARG A 89 9.95 2.45 -9.25
CA ARG A 89 11.18 3.24 -9.26
C ARG A 89 11.82 3.29 -10.65
N GLN A 90 11.81 2.18 -11.37
CA GLN A 90 12.33 2.11 -12.74
C GLN A 90 11.46 2.93 -13.70
N ASP A 91 10.14 2.83 -13.59
CA ASP A 91 9.20 3.59 -14.43
C ASP A 91 9.39 5.11 -14.24
N ILE A 92 9.55 5.56 -12.99
CA ILE A 92 9.85 6.97 -12.67
C ILE A 92 11.20 7.40 -13.25
N LEU A 93 12.24 6.57 -13.12
CA LEU A 93 13.57 6.87 -13.68
C LEU A 93 13.52 7.00 -15.21
N LEU A 94 12.74 6.17 -15.91
CA LEU A 94 12.59 6.28 -17.36
C LEU A 94 11.91 7.59 -17.78
N LEU A 95 10.91 8.06 -17.02
CA LEU A 95 10.23 9.33 -17.29
C LEU A 95 11.16 10.56 -17.20
N PHE A 96 12.21 10.51 -16.39
CA PHE A 96 13.16 11.62 -16.22
C PHE A 96 14.41 11.54 -17.12
N ASN A 97 14.60 10.46 -17.88
CA ASN A 97 15.76 10.29 -18.77
C ASN A 97 15.43 10.58 -20.25
N HIS A 98 14.23 11.10 -20.54
CA HIS A 98 13.77 11.45 -21.88
C HIS A 98 13.72 12.97 -22.17
N ASP A 99 14.34 13.80 -21.31
CA ASP A 99 14.56 15.24 -21.54
C ASP A 99 16.02 15.54 -21.95
#